data_AF-A0A557QYA8-F1
#
_entry.id   AF-A0A557QYA8-F1
#
_cell.length_a   1.000
_cell.length_b   1.000
_cell.length_c   1.000
_cell.angle_alpha   90.00
_cell.angle_beta   90.00
_cell.angle_gamma   90.00
#
_symmetry.space_group_name_H-M   'P 1'
#
loop_
_entity.id
_entity.type
_entity.pdbx_description
1 polymer ?
#
loop_
_entity_poly.entity_id
_entity_poly.type
_entity_poly.pdbx_seq_one_letter_code
_entity_poly.pdbx_strand_id
1 'polypeptide(L)'
;MTWWSSHVSPNEYYSILPTNVGTSDPWTIIANNAGDVSMTWSQGTAGAQALDFAQNVQFDATSNLLSWELPTTGPAIEGVRVYVWDRTLGLLNDPTQPDLAGTSSYLPPVTSYQLSSTLFDNGKSAADYTVEVRLMDFRDPQFGMSGGNTLSTSRYFYDLAAPVPEPETWAMMLAGLGLMAQVARRKSR
;
A
#
# COMPACT_ATOMS: atom_id res chain seq x y z
N MET A 1 -26.67 -11.86 -2.14
CA MET A 1 -25.35 -11.19 -2.11
C MET A 1 -25.33 -10.29 -0.91
N THR A 2 -24.60 -10.69 0.13
CA THR A 2 -24.41 -9.91 1.36
C THR A 2 -23.28 -8.92 1.14
N TRP A 3 -23.63 -7.65 1.05
CA TRP A 3 -22.68 -6.55 0.94
C TRP A 3 -22.18 -6.20 2.35
N TRP A 4 -20.86 -6.28 2.55
CA TRP A 4 -20.24 -5.82 3.79
C TRP A 4 -19.79 -4.37 3.58
N SER A 5 -20.42 -3.44 4.29
CA SER A 5 -19.91 -2.07 4.44
C SER A 5 -19.08 -1.98 5.72
N SER A 6 -17.77 -1.86 5.61
CA SER A 6 -16.93 -1.46 6.74
C SER A 6 -16.95 0.07 6.84
N HIS A 7 -17.44 0.59 7.97
CA HIS A 7 -17.45 2.02 8.26
C HIS A 7 -16.02 2.52 8.46
N VAL A 8 -15.65 3.64 7.82
CA VAL A 8 -14.47 4.43 8.20
C VAL A 8 -14.81 5.92 8.09
N SER A 9 -14.88 6.59 9.25
CA SER A 9 -15.00 8.04 9.44
C SER A 9 -16.26 8.74 8.84
N PRO A 10 -16.62 9.96 9.32
CA PRO A 10 -17.95 10.53 9.07
C PRO A 10 -18.29 10.94 7.63
N ASN A 11 -17.36 10.88 6.68
CA ASN A 11 -17.54 11.50 5.36
C ASN A 11 -17.02 10.68 4.17
N GLU A 12 -16.71 9.39 4.34
CA GLU A 12 -16.21 8.56 3.23
C GLU A 12 -17.09 7.31 3.05
N TYR A 13 -17.80 7.24 1.93
CA TYR A 13 -18.48 6.03 1.48
C TYR A 13 -17.61 5.39 0.40
N TYR A 14 -17.08 4.19 0.65
CA TYR A 14 -16.49 3.35 -0.38
C TYR A 14 -17.31 2.08 -0.56
N SER A 15 -17.42 1.62 -1.80
CA SER A 15 -17.93 0.29 -2.11
C SER A 15 -16.86 -0.47 -2.89
N ILE A 16 -16.53 -1.67 -2.45
CA ILE A 16 -15.59 -2.55 -3.12
C ILE A 16 -16.38 -3.29 -4.20
N LEU A 17 -16.14 -2.95 -5.47
CA LEU A 17 -16.73 -3.65 -6.60
C LEU A 17 -15.91 -4.90 -6.93
N PRO A 18 -16.54 -6.08 -7.07
CA PRO A 18 -15.90 -7.25 -7.64
C PRO A 18 -15.36 -6.94 -9.05
N THR A 19 -14.19 -7.48 -9.38
CA THR A 19 -13.45 -7.21 -10.64
C THR A 19 -14.22 -7.53 -11.93
N ASN A 20 -15.34 -8.25 -11.82
CA ASN A 20 -16.22 -8.66 -12.90
C ASN A 20 -17.46 -7.75 -13.09
N VAL A 21 -17.67 -6.75 -12.22
CA VAL A 21 -18.69 -5.73 -12.42
C VAL A 21 -18.01 -4.56 -13.12
N GLY A 22 -18.27 -4.41 -14.42
CA GLY A 22 -17.75 -3.30 -15.20
C GLY A 22 -18.05 -1.98 -14.49
N THR A 23 -17.06 -1.10 -14.43
CA THR A 23 -17.18 0.25 -13.90
C THR A 23 -18.04 1.07 -14.86
N SER A 24 -19.35 0.83 -14.87
CA SER A 24 -20.27 1.66 -15.64
C SER A 24 -20.36 3.00 -14.93
N ASP A 25 -19.66 3.99 -15.48
CA ASP A 25 -19.92 5.39 -15.23
C ASP A 25 -21.20 5.79 -15.98
N PRO A 26 -22.20 6.41 -15.31
CA PRO A 26 -22.30 6.69 -13.88
C PRO A 26 -22.82 5.49 -13.07
N TRP A 27 -22.48 5.45 -11.78
CA TRP A 27 -23.00 4.44 -10.85
C TRP A 27 -24.02 5.02 -9.87
N THR A 28 -25.00 4.20 -9.51
CA THR A 28 -26.11 4.58 -8.63
C THR A 28 -26.11 3.70 -7.39
N ILE A 29 -26.07 4.30 -6.20
CA ILE A 29 -26.40 3.58 -4.97
C ILE A 29 -27.90 3.72 -4.73
N ILE A 30 -28.56 2.58 -4.54
CA ILE A 30 -29.95 2.48 -4.14
C ILE A 30 -29.98 1.92 -2.72
N ALA A 31 -30.32 2.75 -1.74
CA ALA A 31 -30.62 2.30 -0.40
C ALA A 31 -32.13 2.06 -0.30
N ASN A 32 -32.53 0.84 0.05
CA ASN A 32 -33.92 0.50 0.31
C ASN A 32 -34.10 0.22 1.80
N ASN A 33 -34.96 1.00 2.46
CA ASN A 33 -35.35 0.79 3.84
C ASN A 33 -36.86 0.58 3.92
N ALA A 34 -37.29 -0.68 3.95
CA ALA A 34 -38.69 -1.07 4.16
C ALA A 34 -39.72 -0.38 3.23
N GLY A 35 -39.33 -0.10 1.98
CA GLY A 35 -40.19 0.56 0.99
C GLY A 35 -39.78 2.00 0.66
N ASP A 36 -38.97 2.65 1.51
CA ASP A 36 -38.33 3.93 1.18
C ASP A 36 -37.07 3.69 0.37
N VAL A 37 -37.06 4.20 -0.87
CA VAL A 37 -35.93 4.13 -1.78
C VAL A 37 -35.24 5.49 -1.78
N SER A 38 -34.03 5.55 -1.23
CA SER A 38 -33.13 6.68 -1.40
C SER A 38 -32.10 6.36 -2.48
N MET A 39 -32.02 7.21 -3.49
CA MET A 39 -31.10 7.05 -4.62
C MET A 39 -30.10 8.19 -4.59
N THR A 40 -28.82 7.85 -4.61
CA THR A 40 -27.76 8.82 -4.90
C THR A 40 -27.09 8.44 -6.21
N TRP A 41 -26.96 9.43 -7.08
CA TRP A 41 -26.32 9.28 -8.38
C TRP A 41 -24.95 9.93 -8.30
N SER A 42 -23.90 9.11 -8.45
CA SER A 42 -22.55 9.61 -8.58
C SER A 42 -22.23 9.59 -10.08
N GLN A 43 -22.10 10.77 -10.68
CA GLN A 43 -21.36 10.88 -11.94
C GLN A 43 -19.95 10.38 -11.66
N GLY A 44 -19.45 9.43 -12.45
CA GLY A 44 -18.02 9.33 -12.59
C GLY A 44 -17.49 10.68 -13.06
N THR A 45 -16.31 11.04 -12.57
CA THR A 45 -15.76 12.34 -12.95
C THR A 45 -15.39 12.25 -14.42
N ALA A 46 -16.04 13.03 -15.28
CA ALA A 46 -15.77 13.02 -16.72
C ALA A 46 -14.26 13.13 -16.98
N GLY A 47 -13.71 12.13 -17.68
CA GLY A 47 -12.27 12.05 -17.98
C GLY A 47 -11.42 11.29 -16.96
N ALA A 48 -11.97 10.87 -15.81
CA ALA A 48 -11.26 10.02 -14.86
C ALA A 48 -11.03 8.63 -15.48
N GLN A 49 -9.78 8.19 -15.46
CA GLN A 49 -9.40 6.84 -15.88
C GLN A 49 -8.94 6.03 -14.66
N ALA A 50 -9.13 4.71 -14.73
CA ALA A 50 -8.57 3.83 -13.72
C ALA A 50 -7.05 3.94 -13.75
N LEU A 51 -6.46 4.24 -12.60
CA LEU A 51 -5.01 4.23 -12.43
C LEU A 51 -4.53 2.82 -12.15
N ASP A 52 -3.49 2.41 -12.86
CA ASP A 52 -2.74 1.23 -12.52
C ASP A 52 -1.94 1.43 -11.22
N PHE A 53 -1.47 0.33 -10.64
CA PHE A 53 -0.71 0.33 -9.39
C PHE A 53 0.78 0.54 -9.63
N ALA A 54 1.48 1.00 -8.58
CA ALA A 54 2.94 0.98 -8.56
C ALA A 54 3.47 -0.45 -8.75
N GLN A 55 4.54 -0.60 -9.51
CA GLN A 55 5.14 -1.88 -9.88
C GLN A 55 6.49 -2.05 -9.18
N ASN A 56 6.96 -3.30 -9.07
CA ASN A 56 8.30 -3.63 -8.56
C ASN A 56 8.69 -2.88 -7.27
N VAL A 57 7.76 -2.78 -6.31
CA VAL A 57 8.00 -2.08 -5.06
C VAL A 57 9.02 -2.84 -4.22
N GLN A 58 10.06 -2.14 -3.77
CA GLN A 58 11.19 -2.71 -3.03
C GLN A 58 11.62 -1.79 -1.90
N PHE A 59 12.10 -2.38 -0.81
CA PHE A 59 12.65 -1.65 0.33
C PHE A 59 14.09 -2.09 0.62
N ASP A 60 15.03 -1.14 0.62
CA ASP A 60 16.38 -1.34 1.13
C ASP A 60 16.44 -0.93 2.61
N ALA A 61 16.57 -1.92 3.49
CA ALA A 61 16.67 -1.71 4.93
C ALA A 61 18.00 -1.07 5.37
N THR A 62 19.04 -1.09 4.53
CA THR A 62 20.33 -0.46 4.84
C THR A 62 20.24 1.04 4.68
N SER A 63 19.64 1.48 3.57
CA SER A 63 19.48 2.90 3.26
C SER A 63 18.12 3.46 3.69
N ASN A 64 17.18 2.65 4.16
CA ASN A 64 15.78 3.00 4.40
C ASN A 64 15.07 3.59 3.17
N LEU A 65 15.46 3.13 1.98
CA LEU A 65 14.93 3.64 0.72
C LEU A 65 13.80 2.73 0.21
N LEU A 66 12.60 3.28 0.08
CA LEU A 66 11.50 2.66 -0.64
C LEU A 66 11.60 3.06 -2.11
N SER A 67 11.50 2.09 -3.02
CA SER A 67 11.54 2.32 -4.47
C SER A 67 10.44 1.55 -5.18
N TRP A 68 10.02 2.04 -6.34
CA TRP A 68 8.98 1.44 -7.18
C TRP A 68 9.13 1.89 -8.63
N GLU A 69 8.40 1.24 -9.52
CA GLU A 69 8.23 1.65 -10.91
C GLU A 69 6.82 2.22 -11.10
N LEU A 70 6.72 3.29 -11.90
CA LEU A 70 5.42 3.81 -12.32
C LEU A 70 4.83 2.87 -13.37
N PRO A 71 3.50 2.66 -13.40
CA PRO A 71 2.87 1.85 -14.43
C PRO A 71 3.12 2.45 -15.82
N THR A 72 3.35 1.58 -16.80
CA THR A 72 3.55 1.96 -18.20
C THR A 72 2.24 2.05 -19.00
N THR A 73 1.12 1.68 -18.37
CA THR A 73 -0.22 1.67 -18.93
C THR A 73 -1.14 2.56 -18.10
N GLY A 74 -2.23 3.03 -18.72
CA GLY A 74 -3.18 3.92 -18.07
C GLY A 74 -2.85 5.41 -18.21
N PRO A 75 -3.57 6.27 -17.47
CA PRO A 75 -3.36 7.72 -17.47
C PRO A 75 -2.01 8.09 -16.85
N ALA A 76 -1.55 9.32 -17.12
CA ALA A 76 -0.30 9.82 -16.55
C ALA A 76 -0.40 9.91 -15.03
N ILE A 77 0.63 9.44 -14.33
CA ILE A 77 0.75 9.67 -12.90
C ILE A 77 1.21 11.12 -12.71
N GLU A 78 0.43 11.89 -11.98
CA GLU A 78 0.74 13.29 -11.69
C GLU A 78 1.27 13.46 -10.26
N GLY A 79 0.97 12.49 -9.39
CA GLY A 79 1.32 12.55 -7.98
C GLY A 79 1.62 11.23 -7.34
N VAL A 80 2.48 11.26 -6.33
CA VAL A 80 2.69 10.14 -5.42
C VAL A 80 2.57 10.58 -3.96
N ARG A 81 2.03 9.70 -3.13
CA ARG A 81 2.10 9.82 -1.67
C ARG A 81 2.42 8.46 -1.05
N VAL A 82 3.25 8.47 -0.01
CA VAL A 82 3.61 7.29 0.77
C VAL A 82 3.00 7.38 2.16
N TYR A 83 2.34 6.31 2.58
CA TYR A 83 1.90 6.13 3.97
C TYR A 83 2.65 4.96 4.59
N VAL A 84 2.92 5.04 5.89
CA VAL A 84 3.56 3.98 6.67
C VAL A 84 2.63 3.64 7.82
N TRP A 85 2.22 2.38 7.87
CA TRP A 85 1.27 1.84 8.83
C TRP A 85 2.00 0.88 9.77
N ASP A 86 1.90 1.10 11.08
CA ASP A 86 2.39 0.25 12.15
C ASP A 86 1.44 -0.94 12.33
N ARG A 87 1.92 -2.13 12.03
CA ARG A 87 1.16 -3.38 12.11
C ARG A 87 1.00 -3.93 13.52
N THR A 88 1.80 -3.44 14.46
CA THR A 88 1.75 -3.94 15.85
C THR A 88 0.59 -3.34 16.62
N LEU A 89 0.08 -2.20 16.17
CA LEU A 89 -1.09 -1.52 16.72
C LEU A 89 -2.31 -2.11 16.02
N GLY A 90 -2.90 -3.14 16.64
CA GLY A 90 -3.85 -4.07 16.01
C GLY A 90 -5.20 -3.51 15.56
N LEU A 91 -5.38 -2.19 15.40
CA LEU A 91 -6.64 -1.59 14.92
C LEU A 91 -6.37 -0.39 14.00
N LEU A 92 -6.78 -0.53 12.74
CA LEU A 92 -6.91 0.57 11.78
C LEU A 92 -7.82 1.66 12.34
N ASN A 93 -7.30 2.89 12.47
CA ASN A 93 -8.02 4.08 12.93
C ASN A 93 -8.42 4.12 14.42
N ASP A 94 -7.64 3.53 15.33
CA ASP A 94 -7.78 3.87 16.75
C ASP A 94 -7.39 5.35 16.98
N PRO A 95 -8.31 6.25 17.39
CA PRO A 95 -7.99 7.66 17.60
C PRO A 95 -7.01 7.90 18.75
N THR A 96 -6.79 6.89 19.60
CA THR A 96 -5.87 6.92 20.73
C THR A 96 -4.53 6.23 20.45
N GLN A 97 -4.47 5.38 19.41
CA GLN A 97 -3.27 4.71 18.93
C GLN A 97 -3.27 4.67 17.40
N PRO A 98 -3.05 5.82 16.73
CA PRO A 98 -3.06 5.86 15.28
C PRO A 98 -1.99 4.89 14.75
N ASP A 99 -2.43 3.95 13.93
CA ASP A 99 -1.57 3.01 13.20
C ASP A 99 -0.75 3.72 12.10
N LEU A 100 -1.10 4.96 11.75
CA LEU A 100 -0.30 5.78 10.84
C LEU A 100 1.00 6.25 11.51
N ALA A 101 2.09 5.52 11.27
CA ALA A 101 3.42 5.83 11.77
C ALA A 101 4.12 6.95 10.98
N GLY A 102 3.73 7.16 9.72
CA GLY A 102 4.32 8.20 8.88
C GLY A 102 3.57 8.45 7.59
N THR A 103 3.68 9.66 7.08
CA THR A 103 3.14 10.05 5.77
C THR A 103 4.14 10.97 5.08
N SER A 104 4.33 10.80 3.78
CA SER A 104 5.05 11.77 2.97
C SER A 104 4.20 13.03 2.76
N SER A 105 4.86 14.13 2.42
CA SER A 105 4.18 15.21 1.68
C SER A 105 3.72 14.69 0.32
N TYR A 106 2.95 15.51 -0.40
CA TYR A 106 2.80 15.30 -1.83
C TYR A 106 4.17 15.27 -2.52
N LEU A 107 4.36 14.30 -3.39
CA LEU A 107 5.54 14.16 -4.23
C LEU A 107 5.11 14.26 -5.70
N PRO A 108 5.94 14.86 -6.58
CA PRO A 108 5.77 14.69 -8.02
C PRO A 108 5.89 13.21 -8.40
N PRO A 109 5.74 12.83 -9.69
CA PRO A 109 5.82 11.45 -10.17
C PRO A 109 7.23 10.82 -10.03
N VAL A 110 7.67 10.64 -8.79
CA VAL A 110 8.94 10.04 -8.41
C VAL A 110 8.77 8.54 -8.22
N THR A 111 9.90 7.84 -8.21
CA THR A 111 10.00 6.37 -8.11
C THR A 111 10.66 5.91 -6.81
N SER A 112 10.91 6.83 -5.87
CA SER A 112 11.54 6.50 -4.60
C SER A 112 11.18 7.48 -3.51
N TYR A 113 11.18 7.00 -2.26
CA TYR A 113 10.97 7.80 -1.07
C TYR A 113 11.82 7.28 0.09
N GLN A 114 12.48 8.22 0.76
CA GLN A 114 13.33 7.94 1.93
C GLN A 114 12.45 7.84 3.17
N LEU A 115 12.34 6.65 3.77
CA LEU A 115 11.63 6.49 5.03
C LEU A 115 12.44 7.11 6.19
N SER A 116 11.74 7.66 7.18
CA SER A 116 12.37 8.21 8.38
C SER A 116 13.06 7.09 9.15
N SER A 117 14.32 7.28 9.52
CA SER A 117 15.04 6.31 10.35
C SER A 117 14.40 6.12 11.74
N THR A 118 13.66 7.13 12.22
CA THR A 118 12.98 7.08 13.52
C THR A 118 11.85 6.06 13.57
N LEU A 119 11.38 5.57 12.42
CA LEU A 119 10.42 4.46 12.37
C LEU A 119 11.00 3.19 12.99
N PHE A 120 12.33 3.03 12.98
CA PHE A 120 13.00 1.82 13.46
C PHE A 120 13.62 2.01 14.86
N ASP A 121 13.23 3.08 15.56
CA ASP A 121 13.62 3.29 16.95
C ASP A 121 12.81 2.40 17.91
N ASN A 122 13.18 2.38 19.19
CA ASN A 122 12.44 1.68 20.26
C ASN A 122 12.18 0.19 20.00
N GLY A 123 13.10 -0.48 19.30
CA GLY A 123 13.01 -1.92 19.01
C GLY A 123 12.06 -2.27 17.87
N LYS A 124 11.58 -1.28 17.12
CA LYS A 124 10.81 -1.48 15.88
C LYS A 124 11.73 -1.89 14.74
N SER A 125 11.22 -2.75 13.89
CA SER A 125 11.90 -3.27 12.71
C SER A 125 11.06 -3.03 11.46
N ALA A 126 11.64 -3.22 10.29
CA ALA A 126 10.89 -3.17 9.03
C ALA A 126 9.72 -4.17 9.01
N ALA A 127 9.84 -5.30 9.72
CA ALA A 127 8.75 -6.26 9.82
C ALA A 127 7.53 -5.72 10.59
N ASP A 128 7.64 -4.60 11.30
CA ASP A 128 6.53 -4.00 12.03
C ASP A 128 5.69 -3.05 11.17
N TYR A 129 6.07 -2.82 9.91
CA TYR A 129 5.44 -1.81 9.07
C TYR A 129 4.95 -2.35 7.72
N THR A 130 3.81 -1.81 7.28
CA THR A 130 3.33 -1.86 5.89
C THR A 130 3.39 -0.46 5.32
N VAL A 131 3.83 -0.32 4.08
CA VAL A 131 3.76 0.95 3.36
C VAL A 131 2.68 0.91 2.30
N GLU A 132 2.02 2.05 2.09
CA GLU A 132 1.14 2.29 0.98
C GLU A 132 1.82 3.25 0.01
N VAL A 133 2.06 2.82 -1.23
CA VAL A 133 2.39 3.71 -2.35
C VAL A 133 1.09 4.07 -3.05
N ARG A 134 0.71 5.34 -2.96
CA ARG A 134 -0.50 5.87 -3.59
C ARG A 134 -0.12 6.69 -4.82
N LEU A 135 -0.58 6.27 -5.99
CA LEU A 135 -0.45 7.04 -7.22
C LEU A 135 -1.71 7.88 -7.45
N MET A 136 -1.54 9.04 -8.06
CA MET A 136 -2.61 10.02 -8.23
C MET A 136 -2.59 10.65 -9.62
N ASP A 137 -3.78 10.98 -10.07
CA ASP A 137 -4.10 11.78 -11.24
C ASP A 137 -4.98 12.95 -10.77
N PHE A 138 -4.72 14.17 -11.24
CA PHE A 138 -5.44 15.36 -10.82
C PHE A 138 -6.31 15.92 -11.94
N ARG A 139 -7.35 16.65 -11.53
CA ARG A 139 -8.19 17.40 -12.47
C ARG A 139 -7.41 18.56 -13.09
N ASP A 140 -6.55 19.18 -12.30
CA ASP A 140 -5.65 20.25 -12.71
C ASP A 140 -4.29 20.07 -12.01
N PRO A 141 -3.21 19.77 -12.76
CA PRO A 141 -1.88 19.54 -12.20
C PRO A 141 -1.34 20.72 -11.39
N GLN A 142 -1.84 21.94 -11.62
CA GLN A 142 -1.35 23.16 -10.98
C GLN A 142 -1.77 23.27 -9.51
N PHE A 143 -2.87 22.63 -9.11
CA PHE A 143 -3.42 22.74 -7.75
C PHE A 143 -2.99 21.60 -6.80
N GLY A 144 -2.26 20.60 -7.31
CA GLY A 144 -1.73 19.49 -6.50
C GLY A 144 -2.79 18.74 -5.68
N MET A 145 -2.40 18.20 -4.52
CA MET A 145 -3.30 17.43 -3.65
C MET A 145 -4.24 18.31 -2.82
N SER A 146 -5.31 18.78 -3.44
CA SER A 146 -6.53 19.20 -2.75
C SER A 146 -7.59 18.11 -2.90
N GLY A 147 -8.42 17.86 -1.87
CA GLY A 147 -9.46 16.84 -1.93
C GLY A 147 -10.44 17.02 -3.09
N GLY A 148 -10.64 18.26 -3.54
CA GLY A 148 -11.45 18.58 -4.73
C GLY A 148 -10.72 18.48 -6.08
N ASN A 149 -9.39 18.31 -6.07
CA ASN A 149 -8.55 18.24 -7.28
C ASN A 149 -8.10 16.82 -7.62
N THR A 150 -8.34 15.84 -6.76
CA THR A 150 -7.97 14.43 -7.02
C THR A 150 -8.99 13.83 -7.99
N LEU A 151 -8.52 13.39 -9.17
CA LEU A 151 -9.35 12.80 -10.21
C LEU A 151 -9.43 11.27 -10.07
N SER A 152 -8.28 10.64 -9.84
CA SER A 152 -8.16 9.20 -9.64
C SER A 152 -7.03 8.90 -8.65
N THR A 153 -7.14 7.77 -7.94
CA THR A 153 -6.06 7.27 -7.08
C THR A 153 -5.93 5.76 -7.18
N SER A 154 -4.71 5.23 -7.22
CA SER A 154 -4.42 3.82 -6.97
C SER A 154 -3.63 3.66 -5.68
N ARG A 155 -3.82 2.54 -4.98
CA ARG A 155 -3.21 2.26 -3.67
C ARG A 155 -2.56 0.90 -3.70
N TYR A 156 -1.25 0.84 -3.55
CA TYR A 156 -0.49 -0.41 -3.48
C TYR A 156 0.12 -0.57 -2.09
N PHE A 157 -0.09 -1.72 -1.46
CA PHE A 157 0.43 -2.01 -0.12
C PHE A 157 1.61 -3.00 -0.20
N TYR A 158 2.67 -2.71 0.55
CA TYR A 158 3.90 -3.49 0.60
C TYR A 158 4.36 -3.64 2.05
N ASP A 159 4.59 -4.87 2.50
CA ASP A 159 5.15 -5.13 3.83
C ASP A 159 6.67 -4.96 3.79
N LEU A 160 7.24 -4.16 4.69
CA LEU A 160 8.69 -3.89 4.70
C LEU A 160 9.51 -5.06 5.27
N ALA A 161 8.88 -6.16 5.68
CA ALA A 161 9.58 -7.34 6.18
C ALA A 161 10.61 -7.84 5.15
N ALA A 162 11.82 -8.13 5.61
CA ALA A 162 12.84 -8.71 4.75
C ALA A 162 12.34 -10.08 4.22
N PRO A 163 12.64 -10.43 2.96
CA PRO A 163 12.41 -11.78 2.47
C PRO A 163 13.06 -12.76 3.44
N VAL A 164 12.26 -13.62 4.07
CA VAL A 164 12.79 -14.69 4.91
C VAL A 164 13.68 -15.54 3.99
N PRO A 165 14.97 -15.78 4.33
CA PRO A 165 15.83 -16.55 3.45
C PRO A 165 15.17 -17.89 3.17
N GLU A 166 15.09 -18.26 1.89
CA GLU A 166 14.35 -19.45 1.50
C GLU A 166 14.91 -20.67 2.24
N PRO A 167 14.07 -21.68 2.57
CA PRO A 167 14.50 -22.87 3.30
C PRO A 167 15.77 -23.53 2.74
N GLU A 168 15.98 -23.42 1.43
CA GLU A 168 17.18 -23.90 0.74
C GLU A 168 18.47 -23.15 1.12
N THR A 169 18.41 -21.86 1.42
CA THR A 169 19.57 -21.08 1.89
C THR A 169 20.04 -21.58 3.25
N TRP A 170 19.09 -21.89 4.15
CA TRP A 170 19.39 -22.51 5.45
C TRP A 170 19.93 -23.93 5.29
N ALA A 171 19.35 -24.71 4.38
CA ALA A 171 19.82 -26.06 4.09
C ALA A 171 21.26 -26.06 3.58
N MET A 172 21.63 -25.12 2.70
CA MET A 172 23.00 -24.99 2.18
C MET A 172 23.99 -24.54 3.25
N MET A 173 23.59 -23.60 4.12
CA MET A 173 24.42 -23.21 5.27
C MET A 173 24.65 -24.38 6.23
N LEU A 174 23.59 -25.11 6.58
CA LEU A 174 23.68 -26.29 7.46
C LEU A 174 24.49 -27.42 6.82
N ALA A 175 24.32 -27.66 5.52
CA ALA A 175 25.11 -28.64 4.78
C ALA A 175 26.59 -28.26 4.78
N GLY A 176 26.91 -26.99 4.54
CA GLY A 176 28.28 -26.47 4.60
C GLY A 176 28.92 -26.64 5.97
N LEU A 177 28.20 -26.28 7.04
CA LEU A 177 28.65 -26.46 8.43
C LEU A 177 28.83 -27.93 8.79
N GLY A 178 27.89 -28.80 8.38
CA GLY A 178 27.99 -30.24 8.59
C GLY A 178 29.21 -30.86 7.90
N LEU A 179 29.52 -30.41 6.69
CA LEU A 179 30.68 -30.87 5.94
C LEU A 179 32.00 -30.42 6.59
N MET A 180 32.06 -29.16 7.05
CA MET A 180 33.21 -28.64 7.80
C MET A 180 33.43 -29.38 9.12
N ALA A 181 32.37 -29.66 9.88
CA ALA A 181 32.43 -30.45 11.11
C ALA A 181 32.97 -31.86 10.85
N GLN A 182 32.55 -32.49 9.74
CA GLN A 182 33.02 -33.81 9.35
C GLN A 182 34.51 -33.82 8.96
N VAL A 183 34.97 -32.79 8.25
CA VAL A 183 36.40 -32.64 7.89
C VAL A 183 37.24 -32.40 9.15
N ALA A 184 36.80 -31.52 10.06
CA ALA A 184 37.48 -31.27 11.32
C ALA A 184 37.60 -32.54 12.18
N ARG A 185 36.54 -33.35 12.25
CA ARG A 185 36.53 -34.63 12.97
C ARG A 185 37.55 -35.63 12.43
N ARG A 186 37.80 -35.63 11.11
CA ARG A 186 38.80 -36.52 10.48
C ARG A 186 40.23 -36.06 10.71
N LYS A 187 40.47 -34.75 10.89
CA LYS A 187 41.82 -34.21 11.20
C LYS A 187 42.23 -34.37 12.67
N SER A 188 41.26 -34.56 13.58
CA SER A 188 41.52 -34.75 15.01
C SER A 188 41.80 -36.21 15.40
N ARG A 189 41.72 -37.15 14.46
CA ARG A 189 42.12 -38.55 14.61
C ARG A 189 43.43 -38.78 13.89
#